data_AF-A0A482ITB2-F1
#
_entry.id   AF-A0A482ITB2-F1
#
_cell.length_a   1.000
_cell.length_b   1.000
_cell.length_c   1.000
_cell.angle_alpha   90.00
_cell.angle_beta   90.00
_cell.angle_gamma   90.00
#
_symmetry.space_group_name_H-M   'P 1'
#
loop_
_entity.id
_entity.type
_entity.pdbx_description
1 polymer ?
#
loop_
_entity_poly.entity_id
_entity_poly.type
_entity_poly.pdbx_seq_one_letter_code
_entity_poly.pdbx_strand_id
1 'polypeptide(L)' 'MNDDLDRVLLARPDNGCSTCGMPVFADLNQHHTTMHFPGQSILFDLTSDRAKGETYCLAHHVTVDGEGRQVMIAALR' A
#
# COMPACT_ATOMS: atom_id res chain seq x y z
N MET A 1 -23.15 -20.10 9.76
CA MET A 1 -21.86 -19.88 10.44
C MET A 1 -20.76 -20.19 9.45
N ASN A 2 -20.34 -19.18 8.70
CA ASN A 2 -18.99 -19.00 8.16
C ASN A 2 -19.05 -17.71 7.31
N ASP A 3 -19.26 -16.60 8.01
CA ASP A 3 -19.29 -15.23 7.48
C ASP A 3 -17.88 -14.61 7.59
N ASP A 4 -16.86 -15.23 7.00
CA ASP A 4 -15.47 -14.76 7.17
C ASP A 4 -14.64 -14.78 5.86
N LEU A 5 -15.32 -14.64 4.73
CA LEU A 5 -14.70 -14.39 3.44
C LEU A 5 -15.16 -13.00 2.97
N ASP A 6 -14.34 -11.97 3.24
CA ASP A 6 -14.22 -10.71 2.46
C ASP A 6 -13.67 -9.55 3.31
N ARG A 7 -12.41 -9.66 3.74
CA ARG A 7 -11.66 -8.49 4.22
C ARG A 7 -10.49 -8.17 3.29
N VAL A 8 -10.84 -7.80 2.06
CA VAL A 8 -10.01 -6.89 1.28
C VAL A 8 -10.04 -5.56 2.03
N LEU A 9 -8.95 -5.20 2.72
CA LEU A 9 -8.83 -3.94 3.42
C LEU A 9 -8.71 -2.79 2.40
N LEU A 10 -9.84 -2.39 1.81
CA LEU A 10 -9.95 -1.12 1.11
C LEU A 10 -9.93 -0.01 2.17
N ALA A 11 -8.78 0.63 2.35
CA ALA A 11 -8.66 1.81 3.18
C ALA A 11 -9.66 2.88 2.68
N ARG A 12 -10.71 3.13 3.46
CA ARG A 12 -11.61 4.27 3.22
C ARG A 12 -10.96 5.53 3.76
N PRO A 13 -10.91 6.64 3.03
CA PRO A 13 -10.42 7.90 3.56
C PRO A 13 -11.54 8.57 4.36
N ASP A 14 -11.43 8.63 5.68
CA ASP A 14 -12.28 9.47 6.52
C ASP A 14 -11.58 10.76 6.95
N ASN A 15 -11.99 11.84 6.28
CA ASN A 15 -12.36 13.14 6.84
C ASN A 15 -11.66 13.57 8.16
N GLY A 16 -10.45 14.14 8.04
CA GLY A 16 -10.06 15.28 8.89
C GLY A 16 -9.29 15.02 10.18
N CYS A 17 -8.60 13.89 10.36
CA CYS A 17 -7.68 13.71 11.50
C CYS A 17 -6.21 14.00 11.11
N SER A 18 -5.60 15.00 11.75
CA SER A 18 -4.25 15.52 11.53
C SER A 18 -3.10 14.68 12.11
N THR A 19 -3.30 13.38 12.32
CA THR A 19 -2.23 12.42 12.60
C THR A 19 -2.07 11.47 11.42
N CYS A 20 -1.62 12.01 10.30
CA CYS A 20 -1.34 11.30 9.04
C CYS A 20 -0.06 10.45 9.13
N GLY A 21 0.01 9.58 10.13
CA GLY A 21 0.92 8.44 10.16
C GLY A 21 0.05 7.21 10.19
N MET A 22 -0.37 6.72 9.03
CA MET A 22 -1.28 5.58 8.94
C MET A 22 -0.74 4.39 9.75
N PRO A 23 -1.58 3.71 10.57
CA PRO A 23 -1.22 2.42 11.19
C PRO A 23 -0.78 1.36 10.17
N VAL A 24 -1.23 1.49 8.90
CA VAL A 24 -0.78 0.68 7.76
C VAL A 24 0.74 0.73 7.55
N PHE A 25 1.39 1.85 7.88
CA PHE A 25 2.83 1.99 7.64
C PHE A 25 3.71 1.49 8.79
N ALA A 26 3.14 1.33 9.98
CA ALA A 26 3.88 0.89 11.16
C ALA A 26 4.40 -0.55 11.00
N ASP A 27 3.87 -1.31 10.02
CA ASP A 27 4.08 -2.75 9.89
C ASP A 27 4.79 -3.22 8.62
N LEU A 28 5.37 -2.32 7.83
CA LEU A 28 6.00 -2.68 6.55
C LEU A 28 7.17 -3.67 6.66
N ASN A 29 7.77 -3.81 7.85
CA ASN A 29 8.88 -4.73 8.08
C ASN A 29 8.43 -6.18 8.37
N GLN A 30 7.13 -6.44 8.49
CA GLN A 30 6.61 -7.79 8.78
C GLN A 30 6.38 -8.64 7.52
N HIS A 31 6.59 -8.06 6.34
CA HIS A 31 6.27 -8.75 5.09
C HIS A 31 7.42 -9.66 4.65
N HIS A 32 7.09 -10.93 4.44
CA HIS A 32 8.01 -11.94 3.92
C HIS A 32 8.38 -11.66 2.46
N THR A 33 7.44 -11.15 1.66
CA THR A 33 7.73 -10.68 0.29
C THR A 33 6.85 -9.51 -0.06
N THR A 34 7.38 -8.60 -0.89
CA THR A 34 6.66 -7.44 -1.39
C THR A 34 6.77 -7.36 -2.92
N MET A 35 5.70 -6.92 -3.57
CA MET A 35 5.67 -6.55 -4.99
C MET A 35 5.04 -5.17 -5.10
N HIS A 36 5.65 -4.30 -5.90
CA HIS A 36 5.12 -2.99 -6.23
C HIS A 36 5.02 -2.91 -7.75
N PHE A 37 3.80 -2.73 -8.25
CA PHE A 37 3.53 -2.52 -9.66
C PHE A 37 3.23 -1.03 -9.89
N PRO A 38 4.23 -0.23 -10.29
CA PRO A 38 4.01 1.16 -10.62
C PRO A 38 3.13 1.26 -11.88
N GLY A 39 2.06 2.04 -11.77
CA GLY A 39 1.16 2.35 -12.86
C GLY A 39 1.54 3.66 -13.55
N GLN A 40 0.54 4.46 -13.92
CA GLN A 40 0.75 5.77 -14.53
C GLN A 40 1.46 6.72 -13.56
N SER A 41 2.45 7.46 -14.06
CA SER A 41 3.13 8.53 -13.34
C SER A 41 2.92 9.89 -14.03
N ILE A 42 2.89 10.96 -13.25
CA ILE A 42 2.86 12.35 -13.72
C ILE A 42 4.09 13.05 -13.17
N LEU A 43 4.83 13.76 -14.01
CA LEU A 43 5.94 14.61 -13.59
C LEU A 43 5.44 16.06 -13.41
N PHE A 44 5.87 16.70 -12.33
CA PHE A 44 5.59 18.10 -12.02
C PHE A 44 6.78 19.00 -12.35
N ASP A 45 7.99 18.48 -12.18
CA ASP A 45 9.24 19.22 -12.39
C ASP A 45 10.28 18.25 -12.95
N LEU A 46 11.08 18.72 -13.90
CA LEU A 46 12.12 17.96 -14.56
C LEU A 46 13.30 18.89 -14.88
N THR A 47 14.43 18.63 -14.24
CA THR A 47 15.73 19.21 -14.58
C THR A 47 16.58 18.18 -15.33
N SER A 48 17.84 18.51 -15.64
CA SER A 48 18.75 17.59 -16.34
C SER A 48 19.05 16.30 -15.58
N ASP A 49 18.95 16.32 -14.24
CA ASP A 49 19.37 15.22 -13.36
C ASP A 49 18.33 14.88 -12.28
N ARG A 50 17.19 15.58 -12.22
CA ARG A 50 16.16 15.38 -11.21
C ARG A 50 14.77 15.45 -11.81
N ALA A 51 13.86 14.66 -11.27
CA ALA A 51 12.45 14.74 -11.56
C ALA A 51 11.64 14.70 -10.26
N LYS A 52 10.53 15.44 -10.23
CA LYS A 52 9.50 15.33 -9.19
C LYS A 52 8.21 14.89 -9.85
N GLY A 53 7.46 14.01 -9.19
CA GLY A 53 6.20 13.51 -9.72
C GLY A 53 5.46 12.65 -8.72
N GLU A 54 4.27 12.24 -9.12
CA GLU A 54 3.43 11.26 -8.43
C GLU A 54 3.25 10.03 -9.31
N THR A 55 3.08 8.86 -8.69
CA THR A 55 2.81 7.62 -9.40
C THR A 55 1.73 6.83 -8.70
N TYR A 56 0.81 6.28 -9.47
CA TYR A 56 -0.04 5.22 -8.96
C TYR A 56 0.79 3.96 -8.73
N CYS A 57 0.47 3.18 -7.69
CA CYS A 57 1.13 1.90 -7.43
C CYS A 57 0.13 0.89 -6.87
N LEU A 58 0.14 -0.32 -7.42
CA LEU A 58 -0.48 -1.48 -6.79
C LEU A 58 0.58 -2.26 -6.02
N ALA A 59 0.45 -2.30 -4.70
CA ALA A 59 1.33 -3.05 -3.81
C ALA A 59 0.67 -4.35 -3.36
N HIS A 60 1.44 -5.44 -3.40
CA HIS A 60 1.09 -6.72 -2.81
C HIS A 60 2.14 -7.06 -1.76
N HIS A 61 1.71 -7.19 -0.52
CA HIS A 61 2.59 -7.53 0.60
C HIS A 61 2.11 -8.84 1.21
N VAL A 62 3.00 -9.81 1.31
CA VAL A 62 2.70 -11.13 1.86
C VAL A 62 3.30 -11.22 3.26
N THR A 63 2.48 -11.56 4.23
CA THR A 63 2.93 -11.95 5.58
C THR A 63 2.78 -13.46 5.75
N VAL A 64 3.69 -14.04 6.52
CA VAL A 64 3.69 -15.47 6.85
C VAL A 64 3.79 -15.60 8.36
N ASP A 65 2.85 -16.32 8.96
CA ASP A 65 2.84 -16.64 10.40
C ASP A 65 2.56 -18.14 10.57
N GLY A 66 3.61 -18.90 10.91
CA GLY A 66 3.58 -20.36 10.91
C GLY A 66 3.22 -20.94 9.53
N GLU A 67 2.14 -21.72 9.47
CA GLU A 67 1.58 -22.26 8.22
C GLU A 67 0.64 -21.26 7.51
N GLY A 68 0.25 -20.17 8.19
CA GLY A 68 -0.65 -19.16 7.68
C GLY A 68 0.04 -18.19 6.71
N ARG A 69 -0.68 -17.82 5.65
CA ARG A 69 -0.25 -16.79 4.69
C ARG A 69 -1.37 -15.79 4.45
N GLN A 70 -1.03 -14.51 4.50
CA GLN A 70 -1.97 -13.43 4.22
C GLN A 70 -1.38 -12.51 3.15
N VAL A 71 -2.25 -11.91 2.35
CA VAL A 71 -1.87 -10.95 1.31
C VAL A 71 -2.62 -9.65 1.57
N MET A 72 -1.88 -8.56 1.76
CA MET A 72 -2.40 -7.21 1.72
C MET A 72 -2.24 -6.66 0.30
N ILE A 73 -3.31 -6.11 -0.26
CA ILE A 73 -3.30 -5.42 -1.54
C ILE A 73 -3.65 -3.96 -1.30
N ALA A 74 -2.77 -3.05 -1.71
CA ALA A 74 -2.97 -1.62 -1.56
C ALA A 74 -2.83 -0.89 -2.90
N ALA A 75 -3.73 0.05 -3.15
CA ALA A 75 -3.63 1.01 -4.25
C ALA A 75 -3.17 2.36 -3.67
N LEU A 76 -2.00 2.82 -4.11
CA LEU A 76 -1.31 4.00 -3.61
C LEU A 76 -1.22 5.09 -4.69
N ARG A 77 -1.17 6.35 -4.27
CA ARG A 77 -0.83 7.52 -5.08
C ARG A 77 -0.04 8.50 -4.21
#